data_AF-A0A2N0NNH5-F1
#
_entry.id   AF-A0A2N0NNH5-F1
#
_cell.length_a   1.000
_cell.length_b   1.000
_cell.length_c   1.000
_cell.angle_alpha   90.00
_cell.angle_beta   90.00
_cell.angle_gamma   90.00
#
_symmetry.space_group_name_H-M   'P 1'
#
loop_
_entity.id
_entity.type
_entity.pdbx_description
1 polymer ?
#
loop_
_entity_poly.entity_id
_entity_poly.type
_entity_poly.pdbx_seq_one_letter_code
_entity_poly.pdbx_strand_id
1 'polypeptide(L)'
;MENSDQLFKRKNPTEIHNYPKKSIIQYSEPGRSYTYKIIEEGYYPPATYLKYTKGQSFRIPDNYEVETSWRKPKKLQTVRCLIKYVEKIQYHVKSEKSSSDAAVLYAKALNPEKKTHYSGPHFFGLNLESIEFNIKEKSFHFSIGEKNNEETKWKARAAVQVCDKSQITCESYRTLASISQDLPREWKVSAERKEITHEMKEIIPISLVNLEPSLPNDPVNSEIHINNSDVIDNVQQSIGKGERRDIINILKYLIPGLLKRKVLDITNPIIHLRISGDRRNVRRKVKQVMVTCSILNDIDNLHQPENHYTIVLYPGIEKYETLHIILDPLIVELRKLKEEGLEYDQGVKWKIELYFSSDWKFLAICLEINAANSKYFCP
;
A
#
# COMPACT_ATOMS: atom_id res chain seq x y z
N MET A 1 -77.98 -33.65 -7.51
CA MET A 1 -77.77 -33.58 -8.96
C MET A 1 -77.05 -32.28 -9.23
N GLU A 2 -75.77 -32.40 -9.54
CA GLU A 2 -74.80 -31.31 -9.65
C GLU A 2 -75.08 -30.42 -10.85
N ASN A 3 -74.84 -29.12 -10.64
CA ASN A 3 -74.86 -28.10 -11.69
C ASN A 3 -73.61 -28.24 -12.57
N SER A 4 -73.85 -28.16 -13.87
CA SER A 4 -72.86 -28.14 -14.94
C SER A 4 -72.14 -26.79 -15.02
N ASP A 5 -70.82 -26.78 -14.84
CA ASP A 5 -69.95 -25.68 -15.31
C ASP A 5 -69.04 -26.16 -16.44
N GLN A 6 -69.25 -25.56 -17.62
CA GLN A 6 -68.49 -25.80 -18.84
C GLN A 6 -67.05 -25.30 -18.69
N LEU A 7 -66.09 -26.22 -18.70
CA LEU A 7 -64.66 -25.92 -18.76
C LEU A 7 -64.28 -25.44 -20.17
N PHE A 8 -64.19 -24.12 -20.38
CA PHE A 8 -63.61 -23.53 -21.59
C PHE A 8 -62.11 -23.93 -21.70
N LYS A 9 -61.78 -24.86 -22.61
CA LYS A 9 -60.39 -25.16 -23.00
C LYS A 9 -59.79 -23.95 -23.70
N ARG A 10 -58.89 -23.21 -23.03
CA ARG A 10 -58.09 -22.14 -23.66
C ARG A 10 -57.11 -22.77 -24.67
N LYS A 11 -57.17 -22.33 -25.95
CA LYS A 11 -56.15 -22.67 -26.96
C LYS A 11 -54.84 -21.96 -26.61
N ASN A 12 -53.74 -22.69 -26.56
CA ASN A 12 -52.41 -22.14 -26.29
C ASN A 12 -51.92 -21.29 -27.48
N PRO A 13 -51.09 -20.27 -27.24
CA PRO A 13 -50.46 -19.48 -28.31
C PRO A 13 -49.65 -20.37 -29.26
N THR A 14 -49.68 -20.09 -30.57
CA THR A 14 -48.92 -20.83 -31.58
C THR A 14 -48.07 -19.87 -32.42
N GLU A 15 -46.78 -20.17 -32.52
CA GLU A 15 -45.79 -19.43 -33.31
C GLU A 15 -45.30 -20.30 -34.47
N ILE A 16 -45.32 -19.76 -35.69
CA ILE A 16 -44.89 -20.44 -36.91
C ILE A 16 -43.83 -19.58 -37.59
N HIS A 17 -42.59 -20.08 -37.63
CA HIS A 17 -41.48 -19.42 -38.33
C HIS A 17 -40.48 -20.43 -38.88
N ASN A 18 -39.66 -19.97 -39.83
CA ASN A 18 -38.46 -20.66 -40.29
C ASN A 18 -37.24 -19.74 -40.20
N TYR A 19 -37.24 -18.89 -39.17
CA TYR A 19 -36.16 -17.97 -38.84
C TYR A 19 -34.87 -18.74 -38.47
N PRO A 20 -33.66 -18.31 -38.91
CA PRO A 20 -33.36 -17.08 -39.66
C PRO A 20 -33.47 -17.20 -41.19
N LYS A 21 -33.78 -18.38 -41.76
CA LYS A 21 -33.83 -18.58 -43.22
C LYS A 21 -34.88 -17.72 -43.92
N LYS A 22 -35.96 -17.37 -43.23
CA LYS A 22 -36.95 -16.37 -43.63
C LYS A 22 -37.17 -15.39 -42.48
N SER A 23 -37.11 -14.09 -42.75
CA SER A 23 -37.26 -13.03 -41.74
C SER A 23 -38.71 -12.78 -41.29
N ILE A 24 -39.64 -13.69 -41.62
CA ILE A 24 -41.07 -13.55 -41.32
C ILE A 24 -41.46 -14.54 -40.22
N ILE A 25 -42.09 -14.03 -39.17
CA ILE A 25 -42.62 -14.79 -38.03
C ILE A 25 -44.13 -14.54 -37.94
N GLN A 26 -44.91 -15.61 -37.85
CA GLN A 26 -46.36 -15.54 -37.65
C GLN A 26 -46.70 -15.99 -36.24
N TYR A 27 -47.41 -15.14 -35.50
CA TYR A 27 -47.83 -15.41 -34.13
C TYR A 27 -49.35 -15.36 -34.02
N SER A 28 -49.95 -16.40 -33.43
CA SER A 28 -51.40 -16.48 -33.25
C SER A 28 -51.79 -16.85 -31.82
N GLU A 29 -52.76 -16.11 -31.31
CA GLU A 29 -53.40 -16.33 -30.01
C GLU A 29 -54.93 -16.38 -30.21
N PRO A 30 -55.71 -16.89 -29.23
CA PRO A 30 -57.16 -16.91 -29.33
C PRO A 30 -57.74 -15.52 -29.67
N GLY A 31 -58.20 -15.37 -30.91
CA GLY A 31 -58.83 -14.15 -31.43
C GLY A 31 -57.91 -13.10 -32.06
N ARG A 32 -56.58 -13.34 -32.13
CA ARG A 32 -55.58 -12.35 -32.60
C ARG A 32 -54.45 -13.03 -33.39
N SER A 33 -54.04 -12.43 -34.50
CA SER A 33 -52.90 -12.89 -35.30
C SER A 33 -52.01 -11.71 -35.68
N TYR A 34 -50.70 -11.89 -35.58
CA TYR A 34 -49.67 -10.91 -35.91
C TYR A 34 -48.72 -11.52 -36.94
N THR A 35 -48.22 -10.68 -37.85
CA THR A 35 -47.08 -11.02 -38.71
C THR A 35 -45.97 -10.01 -38.46
N TYR A 36 -44.79 -10.53 -38.13
CA TYR A 36 -43.57 -9.77 -37.88
C TYR A 36 -42.58 -10.02 -39.01
N LYS A 37 -42.03 -8.96 -39.59
CA LYS A 37 -40.93 -9.03 -40.54
C LYS A 37 -39.72 -8.35 -39.90
N ILE A 38 -38.70 -9.14 -39.56
CA ILE A 38 -37.47 -8.64 -38.95
C ILE A 38 -36.63 -7.97 -40.06
N ILE A 39 -36.28 -6.70 -39.84
CA ILE A 39 -35.46 -5.92 -40.77
C ILE A 39 -34.00 -5.93 -40.26
N GLU A 40 -33.80 -5.70 -38.97
CA GLU A 40 -32.48 -5.73 -38.32
C GLU A 40 -32.59 -6.32 -36.90
N GLU A 41 -31.71 -7.28 -36.56
CA GLU A 41 -31.79 -8.05 -35.31
C GLU A 41 -31.38 -7.26 -34.05
N GLY A 42 -30.65 -6.16 -34.20
CA GLY A 42 -30.10 -5.39 -33.09
C GLY A 42 -29.15 -6.22 -32.20
N TYR A 43 -28.75 -5.66 -31.06
CA TYR A 43 -27.97 -6.36 -30.03
C TYR A 43 -28.54 -6.08 -28.64
N TYR A 44 -28.33 -6.98 -27.69
CA TYR A 44 -28.71 -6.73 -26.30
C TYR A 44 -27.63 -5.92 -25.59
N PRO A 45 -27.96 -4.74 -25.02
CA PRO A 45 -27.01 -3.99 -24.21
C PRO A 45 -26.51 -4.80 -23.01
N PRO A 46 -25.37 -4.41 -22.42
CA PRO A 46 -24.93 -4.90 -21.12
C PRO A 46 -26.04 -4.91 -20.07
N ALA A 47 -26.00 -5.88 -19.15
CA ALA A 47 -27.05 -6.10 -18.14
C ALA A 47 -27.41 -4.86 -17.31
N THR A 48 -26.53 -3.87 -17.22
CA THR A 48 -26.73 -2.61 -16.50
C THR A 48 -27.62 -1.61 -17.21
N TYR A 49 -27.65 -1.63 -18.54
CA TYR A 49 -28.50 -0.75 -19.35
C TYR A 49 -29.71 -1.49 -19.92
N LEU A 50 -29.62 -2.82 -20.03
CA LEU A 50 -30.65 -3.70 -20.58
C LEU A 50 -32.01 -3.45 -19.92
N LYS A 51 -32.94 -2.90 -20.69
CA LYS A 51 -34.32 -2.72 -20.25
C LYS A 51 -35.13 -3.98 -20.53
N TYR A 52 -36.16 -4.16 -19.73
CA TYR A 52 -37.08 -5.28 -19.84
C TYR A 52 -38.51 -4.75 -20.06
N THR A 53 -39.30 -5.47 -20.84
CA THR A 53 -40.73 -5.18 -20.97
C THR A 53 -41.42 -5.38 -19.62
N LYS A 54 -42.31 -4.47 -19.25
CA LYS A 54 -43.09 -4.57 -18.01
C LYS A 54 -44.01 -5.80 -18.07
N GLY A 55 -43.82 -6.79 -17.20
CA GLY A 55 -44.61 -8.03 -17.17
C GLY A 55 -43.72 -9.28 -17.29
N GLN A 56 -43.81 -10.03 -18.39
CA GLN A 56 -43.04 -11.25 -18.67
C GLN A 56 -41.51 -11.03 -18.85
N SER A 57 -41.00 -9.85 -18.50
CA SER A 57 -39.57 -9.49 -18.44
C SER A 57 -38.77 -9.94 -19.67
N PHE A 58 -39.26 -9.63 -20.87
CA PHE A 58 -38.48 -9.84 -22.10
C PHE A 58 -37.39 -8.77 -22.22
N ARG A 59 -36.18 -9.19 -22.58
CA ARG A 59 -35.03 -8.31 -22.83
C ARG A 59 -35.33 -7.41 -24.04
N ILE A 60 -35.00 -6.12 -23.93
CA ILE A 60 -35.20 -5.14 -25.01
C ILE A 60 -33.87 -4.89 -25.74
N PRO A 61 -33.74 -5.26 -27.02
CA PRO A 61 -32.54 -5.02 -27.81
C PRO A 61 -32.40 -3.54 -28.21
N ASP A 62 -31.17 -3.11 -28.45
CA ASP A 62 -30.79 -1.81 -29.00
C ASP A 62 -30.51 -1.94 -30.51
N ASN A 63 -30.77 -0.88 -31.27
CA ASN A 63 -30.75 -0.86 -32.74
C ASN A 63 -31.56 -1.98 -33.41
N TYR A 64 -32.69 -2.39 -32.80
CA TYR A 64 -33.59 -3.39 -33.36
C TYR A 64 -34.66 -2.74 -34.23
N GLU A 65 -34.89 -3.31 -35.43
CA GLU A 65 -35.87 -2.81 -36.38
C GLU A 65 -36.80 -3.92 -36.89
N VAL A 66 -38.11 -3.69 -36.73
CA VAL A 66 -39.14 -4.66 -37.13
C VAL A 66 -40.35 -3.96 -37.74
N GLU A 67 -40.93 -4.61 -38.74
CA GLU A 67 -42.21 -4.24 -39.32
C GLU A 67 -43.29 -5.21 -38.83
N THR A 68 -44.38 -4.67 -38.29
CA THR A 68 -45.45 -5.45 -37.66
C THR A 68 -46.80 -5.06 -38.23
N SER A 69 -47.71 -6.03 -38.35
CA SER A 69 -49.06 -5.76 -38.85
C SER A 69 -50.13 -6.34 -37.93
N TRP A 70 -51.23 -5.59 -37.76
CA TRP A 70 -52.27 -5.89 -36.76
C TRP A 70 -53.68 -5.59 -37.27
N ARG A 71 -54.55 -6.62 -37.32
CA ARG A 71 -56.05 -6.64 -37.32
C ARG A 71 -56.60 -7.75 -38.23
N LYS A 72 -57.92 -8.00 -38.10
CA LYS A 72 -58.72 -8.89 -38.95
C LYS A 72 -58.51 -8.57 -40.46
N PRO A 73 -58.53 -9.58 -41.34
CA PRO A 73 -57.92 -9.56 -42.69
C PRO A 73 -58.42 -8.47 -43.67
N LYS A 74 -59.51 -7.77 -43.37
CA LYS A 74 -60.08 -6.74 -44.27
C LYS A 74 -59.56 -5.31 -44.06
N LYS A 75 -58.73 -5.05 -43.03
CA LYS A 75 -58.08 -3.74 -42.79
C LYS A 75 -56.71 -3.94 -42.11
N LEU A 76 -55.73 -4.46 -42.86
CA LEU A 76 -54.34 -4.56 -42.37
C LEU A 76 -53.70 -3.16 -42.32
N GLN A 77 -53.25 -2.76 -41.14
CA GLN A 77 -52.33 -1.63 -40.97
C GLN A 77 -50.96 -2.17 -40.57
N THR A 78 -49.93 -1.63 -41.19
CA THR A 78 -48.53 -2.00 -40.96
C THR A 78 -47.81 -0.85 -40.28
N VAL A 79 -47.02 -1.16 -39.25
CA VAL A 79 -46.24 -0.20 -38.46
C VAL A 79 -44.79 -0.67 -38.43
N ARG A 80 -43.86 0.24 -38.71
CA ARG A 80 -42.41 0.02 -38.60
C ARG A 80 -41.91 0.63 -37.29
N CYS A 81 -41.16 -0.15 -36.52
CA CYS A 81 -40.66 0.23 -35.21
C CYS A 81 -39.13 0.11 -35.18
N LEU A 82 -38.47 1.15 -34.69
CA LEU A 82 -37.03 1.20 -34.44
C LEU A 82 -36.76 1.50 -32.97
N ILE A 83 -35.92 0.71 -32.32
CA ILE A 83 -35.53 0.89 -30.92
C ILE A 83 -34.08 1.39 -30.88
N LYS A 84 -33.84 2.55 -30.26
CA LYS A 84 -32.50 3.12 -30.03
C LYS A 84 -32.36 3.63 -28.60
N TYR A 85 -31.28 3.22 -27.93
CA TYR A 85 -30.91 3.73 -26.61
C TYR A 85 -30.11 5.03 -26.78
N VAL A 86 -30.52 6.12 -26.11
CA VAL A 86 -29.84 7.42 -26.20
C VAL A 86 -29.18 7.73 -24.84
N GLU A 87 -27.85 7.69 -24.77
CA GLU A 87 -27.07 8.20 -23.63
C GLU A 87 -27.01 9.73 -23.71
N LYS A 88 -27.49 10.45 -22.69
CA LYS A 88 -27.37 11.90 -22.60
C LYS A 88 -26.71 12.27 -21.26
N ILE A 89 -25.42 12.60 -21.26
CA ILE A 89 -24.74 13.20 -20.11
C ILE A 89 -24.17 14.55 -20.56
N GLN A 90 -24.81 15.63 -20.11
CA GLN A 90 -24.60 16.98 -20.62
C GLN A 90 -23.74 17.88 -19.69
N TYR A 91 -23.29 17.40 -18.52
CA TYR A 91 -22.57 18.26 -17.58
C TYR A 91 -21.37 17.57 -16.92
N HIS A 92 -20.18 18.13 -17.13
CA HIS A 92 -18.97 17.83 -16.35
C HIS A 92 -18.89 18.82 -15.20
N VAL A 93 -18.87 18.31 -13.96
CA VAL A 93 -18.72 19.16 -12.76
C VAL A 93 -17.49 18.69 -11.99
N LYS A 94 -16.55 19.61 -11.79
CA LYS A 94 -15.29 19.39 -11.07
C LYS A 94 -15.25 20.30 -9.85
N SER A 95 -14.95 19.75 -8.68
CA SER A 95 -14.60 20.51 -7.46
C SER A 95 -13.27 20.02 -6.94
N GLU A 96 -12.42 20.95 -6.54
CA GLU A 96 -11.12 20.68 -5.90
C GLU A 96 -11.20 20.80 -4.36
N LYS A 97 -12.41 21.09 -3.83
CA LYS A 97 -12.62 21.36 -2.40
C LYS A 97 -13.12 20.14 -1.62
N SER A 98 -14.17 19.48 -2.10
CA SER A 98 -14.69 18.25 -1.50
C SER A 98 -15.73 17.58 -2.40
N SER A 99 -16.03 16.31 -2.14
CA SER A 99 -17.14 15.61 -2.77
C SER A 99 -18.49 16.29 -2.51
N SER A 100 -18.72 16.85 -1.33
CA SER A 100 -19.95 17.60 -1.04
C SER A 100 -20.05 18.88 -1.86
N ASP A 101 -18.92 19.57 -2.09
CA ASP A 101 -18.88 20.76 -2.93
C ASP A 101 -19.12 20.40 -4.41
N ALA A 102 -18.58 19.28 -4.91
CA ALA A 102 -18.90 18.76 -6.24
C ALA A 102 -20.39 18.47 -6.41
N ALA A 103 -21.02 17.83 -5.41
CA ALA A 103 -22.47 17.55 -5.43
C ALA A 103 -23.31 18.83 -5.43
N VAL A 104 -22.88 19.86 -4.70
CA VAL A 104 -23.54 21.17 -4.68
C VAL A 104 -23.37 21.90 -6.02
N LEU A 105 -22.18 21.88 -6.62
CA LEU A 105 -21.95 22.46 -7.95
C LEU A 105 -22.77 21.74 -9.03
N TYR A 106 -22.92 20.42 -8.91
CA TYR A 106 -23.76 19.62 -9.80
C TYR A 106 -25.24 19.97 -9.65
N ALA A 107 -25.72 20.10 -8.41
CA ALA A 107 -27.08 20.55 -8.14
C ALA A 107 -27.35 21.96 -8.68
N LYS A 108 -26.39 22.88 -8.57
CA LYS A 108 -26.47 24.24 -9.13
C LYS A 108 -26.45 24.25 -10.66
N ALA A 109 -25.65 23.39 -11.29
CA ALA A 109 -25.60 23.25 -12.74
C ALA A 109 -26.94 22.71 -13.30
N LEU A 110 -27.64 21.87 -12.52
CA LEU A 110 -28.97 21.37 -12.86
C LEU A 110 -30.09 22.38 -12.56
N ASN A 111 -29.97 23.17 -11.49
CA ASN A 111 -30.98 24.16 -11.12
C ASN A 111 -30.37 25.31 -10.27
N PRO A 112 -30.07 26.48 -10.87
CA PRO A 112 -29.27 27.54 -10.23
C PRO A 112 -29.87 28.15 -8.96
N GLU A 113 -31.20 28.13 -8.83
CA GLU A 113 -31.91 28.76 -7.70
C GLU A 113 -32.00 27.88 -6.45
N LYS A 114 -31.63 26.59 -6.56
CA LYS A 114 -31.80 25.61 -5.49
C LYS A 114 -30.63 25.66 -4.50
N LYS A 115 -30.84 26.26 -3.34
CA LYS A 115 -29.88 26.26 -2.21
C LYS A 115 -30.04 24.99 -1.36
N THR A 116 -29.65 23.84 -1.90
CA THR A 116 -29.64 22.58 -1.15
C THR A 116 -28.23 22.05 -0.98
N HIS A 117 -27.84 21.79 0.26
CA HIS A 117 -26.57 21.15 0.61
C HIS A 117 -26.73 19.64 0.56
N TYR A 118 -26.03 18.97 -0.36
CA TYR A 118 -25.98 17.52 -0.44
C TYR A 118 -24.71 17.00 0.24
N SER A 119 -24.83 15.88 0.96
CA SER A 119 -23.67 15.15 1.46
C SER A 119 -23.04 14.40 0.29
N GLY A 120 -21.85 14.83 -0.14
CA GLY A 120 -21.12 14.24 -1.26
C GLY A 120 -20.92 12.73 -1.13
N PRO A 121 -20.51 12.20 0.03
CA PRO A 121 -20.34 10.77 0.23
C PRO A 121 -21.64 9.97 0.01
N HIS A 122 -22.80 10.51 0.41
CA HIS A 122 -24.09 9.84 0.19
C HIS A 122 -24.58 10.04 -1.25
N PHE A 123 -24.40 11.24 -1.81
CA PHE A 123 -24.85 11.59 -3.16
C PHE A 123 -24.12 10.77 -4.23
N PHE A 124 -22.83 10.48 -4.00
CA PHE A 124 -22.01 9.65 -4.89
C PHE A 124 -21.90 8.18 -4.45
N GLY A 125 -22.61 7.77 -3.39
CA GLY A 125 -22.62 6.38 -2.90
C GLY A 125 -21.27 5.89 -2.34
N LEU A 126 -20.38 6.79 -1.95
CA LEU A 126 -19.03 6.49 -1.41
C LEU A 126 -19.08 5.88 0.00
N ASN A 127 -20.25 5.83 0.63
CA ASN A 127 -20.50 5.25 1.94
C ASN A 127 -20.93 3.75 1.87
N LEU A 128 -21.00 3.16 0.68
CA LEU A 128 -21.39 1.76 0.51
C LEU A 128 -20.15 0.84 0.49
N GLU A 129 -20.12 -0.17 1.36
CA GLU A 129 -18.97 -1.08 1.56
C GLU A 129 -18.78 -2.12 0.42
N SER A 130 -19.64 -2.15 -0.60
CA SER A 130 -19.71 -3.21 -1.63
C SER A 130 -19.12 -2.85 -3.01
N ILE A 131 -18.26 -1.85 -3.13
CA ILE A 131 -17.80 -1.34 -4.42
C ILE A 131 -16.58 -2.13 -4.94
N GLU A 132 -16.84 -3.33 -5.45
CA GLU A 132 -16.03 -3.96 -6.52
C GLU A 132 -16.93 -4.01 -7.77
N PHE A 133 -16.78 -3.08 -8.71
CA PHE A 133 -17.59 -3.04 -9.92
C PHE A 133 -16.89 -3.79 -11.06
N ASN A 134 -17.50 -4.91 -11.48
CA ASN A 134 -17.32 -5.49 -12.79
C ASN A 134 -18.68 -5.42 -13.53
N ILE A 135 -18.75 -4.70 -14.65
CA ILE A 135 -19.94 -4.59 -15.49
C ILE A 135 -19.55 -4.93 -16.93
N LYS A 136 -20.25 -5.92 -17.48
CA LYS A 136 -20.00 -6.60 -18.75
C LYS A 136 -19.92 -5.67 -19.97
N GLU A 137 -18.71 -5.57 -20.52
CA GLU A 137 -18.35 -5.15 -21.89
C GLU A 137 -18.34 -3.67 -22.27
N LYS A 138 -18.18 -2.76 -21.30
CA LYS A 138 -17.42 -1.52 -21.54
C LYS A 138 -16.45 -1.33 -20.38
N SER A 139 -15.16 -1.45 -20.65
CA SER A 139 -14.11 -1.11 -19.69
C SER A 139 -14.11 0.40 -19.49
N PHE A 140 -14.65 0.86 -18.37
CA PHE A 140 -14.48 2.25 -17.95
C PHE A 140 -13.10 2.37 -17.31
N HIS A 141 -12.12 2.87 -18.06
CA HIS A 141 -10.94 3.45 -17.45
C HIS A 141 -11.36 4.76 -16.78
N PHE A 142 -11.53 4.73 -15.47
CA PHE A 142 -11.40 5.94 -14.69
C PHE A 142 -9.93 6.33 -14.72
N SER A 143 -9.56 7.21 -15.65
CA SER A 143 -8.45 8.10 -15.38
C SER A 143 -8.91 9.03 -14.26
N ILE A 144 -8.79 8.56 -13.01
CA ILE A 144 -8.32 9.46 -11.96
C ILE A 144 -7.10 10.12 -12.60
N GLY A 145 -7.25 11.40 -12.98
CA GLY A 145 -6.23 12.12 -13.73
C GLY A 145 -4.89 11.78 -13.12
N GLU A 146 -3.97 11.28 -13.95
CA GLU A 146 -2.77 10.53 -13.54
C GLU A 146 -2.41 10.91 -12.13
N LYS A 147 -2.77 10.06 -11.16
CA LYS A 147 -2.49 10.33 -9.77
C LYS A 147 -0.99 10.50 -9.76
N ASN A 148 -0.50 11.74 -9.64
CA ASN A 148 0.88 12.03 -9.94
C ASN A 148 1.70 11.00 -9.16
N ASN A 149 2.37 10.07 -9.86
CA ASN A 149 2.89 8.88 -9.19
C ASN A 149 3.85 9.32 -8.08
N GLU A 150 4.56 10.41 -8.33
CA GLU A 150 5.40 11.14 -7.38
C GLU A 150 4.61 11.66 -6.17
N GLU A 151 3.40 12.22 -6.38
CA GLU A 151 2.54 12.69 -5.29
C GLU A 151 2.12 11.56 -4.35
N THR A 152 1.72 10.43 -4.94
CA THR A 152 1.31 9.27 -4.15
C THR A 152 2.49 8.62 -3.43
N LYS A 153 3.67 8.64 -4.06
CA LYS A 153 4.92 8.15 -3.48
C LYS A 153 5.36 9.02 -2.31
N TRP A 154 5.37 10.35 -2.44
CA TRP A 154 5.76 11.22 -1.33
C TRP A 154 4.80 11.08 -0.15
N LYS A 155 3.48 10.95 -0.39
CA LYS A 155 2.49 10.72 0.67
C LYS A 155 2.76 9.42 1.41
N ALA A 156 3.08 8.34 0.67
CA ALA A 156 3.47 7.07 1.27
C ALA A 156 4.78 7.20 2.07
N ARG A 157 5.81 7.87 1.54
CA ARG A 157 7.07 8.13 2.26
C ARG A 157 6.87 8.93 3.53
N ALA A 158 6.05 9.99 3.48
CA ALA A 158 5.72 10.79 4.64
C ALA A 158 4.97 9.97 5.70
N ALA A 159 4.05 9.10 5.29
CA ALA A 159 3.36 8.19 6.20
C ALA A 159 4.34 7.20 6.86
N VAL A 160 5.28 6.61 6.10
CA VAL A 160 6.35 5.76 6.66
C VAL A 160 7.14 6.53 7.71
N GLN A 161 7.59 7.75 7.39
CA GLN A 161 8.37 8.59 8.31
C GLN A 161 7.61 8.91 9.61
N VAL A 162 6.32 9.26 9.53
CA VAL A 162 5.49 9.58 10.70
C VAL A 162 5.27 8.33 11.55
N CYS A 163 5.01 7.18 10.91
CA CYS A 163 4.86 5.90 11.61
C CYS A 163 6.12 5.53 12.38
N ASP A 164 7.30 5.71 11.79
CA ASP A 164 8.57 5.36 12.42
C ASP A 164 8.90 6.33 13.57
N LYS A 165 8.78 7.65 13.34
CA LYS A 165 9.04 8.67 14.38
C LYS A 165 8.08 8.59 15.56
N SER A 166 6.81 8.35 15.30
CA SER A 166 5.75 8.34 16.33
C SER A 166 5.44 6.94 16.85
N GLN A 167 6.21 5.93 16.42
CA GLN A 167 6.04 4.52 16.79
C GLN A 167 4.62 3.99 16.56
N ILE A 168 3.97 4.42 15.47
CA ILE A 168 2.61 4.03 15.14
C ILE A 168 2.62 2.59 14.64
N THR A 169 1.85 1.73 15.31
CA THR A 169 1.71 0.34 14.88
C THR A 169 0.95 0.24 13.56
N CYS A 170 1.14 -0.85 12.83
CA CYS A 170 0.39 -1.11 11.59
C CYS A 170 -1.13 -1.08 11.83
N GLU A 171 -1.60 -1.64 12.93
CA GLU A 171 -3.02 -1.63 13.31
C GLU A 171 -3.52 -0.21 13.58
N SER A 172 -2.80 0.57 14.40
CA SER A 172 -3.14 1.97 14.67
C SER A 172 -3.17 2.80 13.38
N TYR A 173 -2.22 2.58 12.47
CA TYR A 173 -2.20 3.27 11.18
C TYR A 173 -3.39 2.87 10.30
N ARG A 174 -3.78 1.59 10.28
CA ARG A 174 -4.98 1.13 9.55
C ARG A 174 -6.24 1.84 10.05
N THR A 175 -6.38 2.01 11.36
CA THR A 175 -7.49 2.77 11.96
C THR A 175 -7.44 4.24 11.56
N LEU A 176 -6.26 4.88 11.53
CA LEU A 176 -6.15 6.26 11.06
C LEU A 176 -6.52 6.40 9.58
N ALA A 177 -6.04 5.48 8.74
CA ALA A 177 -6.31 5.45 7.31
C ALA A 177 -7.74 5.03 6.95
N SER A 178 -8.52 4.44 7.88
CA SER A 178 -9.95 4.20 7.66
C SER A 178 -10.79 5.45 7.88
N ILE A 179 -10.34 6.35 8.77
CA ILE A 179 -11.02 7.62 9.08
C ILE A 179 -10.77 8.67 7.99
N SER A 180 -9.53 8.77 7.47
CA SER A 180 -9.16 9.74 6.45
C SER A 180 -8.86 9.09 5.11
N GLN A 181 -9.63 9.46 4.07
CA GLN A 181 -9.45 8.98 2.70
C GLN A 181 -8.20 9.57 2.01
N ASP A 182 -7.63 10.64 2.56
CA ASP A 182 -6.43 11.29 2.02
C ASP A 182 -5.13 10.57 2.40
N LEU A 183 -5.18 9.71 3.42
CA LEU A 183 -4.03 8.92 3.85
C LEU A 183 -3.77 7.74 2.90
N PRO A 184 -2.50 7.41 2.62
CA PRO A 184 -2.19 6.23 1.84
C PRO A 184 -2.64 4.96 2.59
N ARG A 185 -3.22 4.01 1.86
CA ARG A 185 -3.61 2.71 2.40
C ARG A 185 -2.38 1.96 2.93
N GLU A 186 -2.58 1.14 3.95
CA GLU A 186 -1.49 0.44 4.65
C GLU A 186 -0.61 -0.39 3.71
N TRP A 187 -1.18 -1.09 2.73
CA TRP A 187 -0.38 -1.83 1.75
C TRP A 187 0.58 -0.94 0.94
N LYS A 188 0.21 0.32 0.65
CA LYS A 188 1.10 1.29 -0.03
C LYS A 188 2.23 1.74 0.87
N VAL A 189 1.92 2.01 2.14
CA VAL A 189 2.94 2.37 3.15
C VAL A 189 3.92 1.22 3.36
N SER A 190 3.42 -0.01 3.39
CA SER A 190 4.23 -1.22 3.49
C SER A 190 5.12 -1.43 2.25
N ALA A 191 4.58 -1.23 1.04
CA ALA A 191 5.34 -1.29 -0.20
C ALA A 191 6.45 -0.23 -0.25
N GLU A 192 6.14 1.02 0.12
CA GLU A 192 7.14 2.09 0.20
C GLU A 192 8.21 1.80 1.25
N ARG A 193 7.84 1.23 2.41
CA ARG A 193 8.81 0.81 3.42
C ARG A 193 9.76 -0.25 2.87
N LYS A 194 9.28 -1.20 2.07
CA LYS A 194 10.12 -2.20 1.38
C LYS A 194 11.06 -1.52 0.38
N GLU A 195 10.57 -0.54 -0.39
CA GLU A 195 11.37 0.22 -1.35
C GLU A 195 12.48 1.04 -0.66
N ILE A 196 12.14 1.79 0.40
CA ILE A 196 13.13 2.51 1.23
C ILE A 196 14.17 1.54 1.79
N THR A 197 13.74 0.37 2.27
CA THR A 197 14.67 -0.65 2.78
C THR A 197 15.62 -1.14 1.70
N HIS A 198 15.14 -1.29 0.47
CA HIS A 198 15.98 -1.67 -0.67
C HIS A 198 16.96 -0.56 -1.03
N GLU A 199 16.50 0.69 -1.16
CA GLU A 199 17.36 1.87 -1.40
C GLU A 199 18.45 1.97 -0.32
N MET A 200 18.09 1.80 0.95
CA MET A 200 19.04 1.86 2.07
C MET A 200 20.06 0.72 2.05
N LYS A 201 19.70 -0.48 1.57
CA LYS A 201 20.63 -1.61 1.44
C LYS A 201 21.70 -1.36 0.37
N GLU A 202 21.37 -0.63 -0.68
CA GLU A 202 22.33 -0.24 -1.72
C GLU A 202 23.32 0.82 -1.20
N ILE A 203 22.85 1.75 -0.36
CA ILE A 203 23.69 2.84 0.18
C ILE A 203 24.55 2.37 1.37
N ILE A 204 23.93 1.67 2.32
CA ILE A 204 24.56 1.19 3.56
C ILE A 204 24.22 -0.30 3.70
N PRO A 205 24.98 -1.19 3.04
CA PRO A 205 24.71 -2.62 3.08
C PRO A 205 24.86 -3.16 4.50
N ILE A 206 23.99 -4.12 4.83
CA ILE A 206 24.09 -4.89 6.08
C ILE A 206 24.85 -6.18 5.76
N SER A 207 26.01 -6.33 6.39
CA SER A 207 26.85 -7.52 6.31
C SER A 207 26.51 -8.46 7.47
N LEU A 208 26.47 -9.77 7.18
CA LEU A 208 26.27 -10.81 8.17
C LEU A 208 27.63 -11.42 8.56
N VAL A 209 27.89 -11.49 9.86
CA VAL A 209 29.09 -12.13 10.43
C VAL A 209 28.65 -13.38 11.19
N ASN A 210 29.24 -14.53 10.88
CA ASN A 210 28.96 -15.77 11.60
C ASN A 210 29.68 -15.75 12.95
N LEU A 211 28.98 -16.12 14.03
CA LEU A 211 29.52 -16.09 15.40
C LEU A 211 29.98 -17.47 15.92
N GLU A 212 30.24 -18.44 15.02
CA GLU A 212 30.56 -19.87 15.29
C GLU A 212 29.44 -20.76 15.89
N PRO A 213 29.52 -22.11 15.78
CA PRO A 213 28.41 -22.95 15.33
C PRO A 213 27.40 -23.29 16.43
N SER A 214 26.14 -23.32 16.01
CA SER A 214 24.94 -23.72 16.74
C SER A 214 25.16 -24.81 17.81
N LEU A 215 24.96 -24.44 19.08
CA LEU A 215 24.40 -25.39 20.04
C LEU A 215 22.92 -25.64 19.68
N PRO A 216 22.38 -26.86 19.90
CA PRO A 216 21.02 -27.18 19.53
C PRO A 216 20.06 -26.23 20.22
N ASN A 217 19.19 -25.61 19.42
CA ASN A 217 18.16 -24.71 19.89
C ASN A 217 17.27 -25.43 20.91
N ASP A 218 17.21 -24.95 22.16
CA ASP A 218 16.02 -25.18 22.96
C ASP A 218 14.86 -24.49 22.22
N PRO A 219 13.82 -25.23 21.79
CA PRO A 219 12.70 -24.62 21.10
C PRO A 219 12.02 -23.68 22.10
N VAL A 220 12.18 -22.37 21.90
CA VAL A 220 11.38 -21.38 22.60
C VAL A 220 9.95 -21.57 22.11
N ASN A 221 9.21 -22.41 22.81
CA ASN A 221 7.80 -22.67 22.62
C ASN A 221 7.04 -21.42 23.10
N SER A 222 7.08 -20.37 22.29
CA SER A 222 6.16 -19.26 22.36
C SER A 222 5.40 -19.23 21.07
N GLU A 223 4.07 -19.24 21.15
CA GLU A 223 3.18 -18.97 20.03
C GLU A 223 3.72 -17.73 19.27
N ILE A 224 4.34 -17.97 18.13
CA ILE A 224 4.84 -16.93 17.25
C ILE A 224 3.59 -16.35 16.58
N HIS A 225 3.05 -15.26 17.13
CA HIS A 225 2.02 -14.44 16.47
C HIS A 225 2.60 -13.61 15.30
N ILE A 226 3.44 -14.21 14.46
CA ILE A 226 4.02 -13.57 13.27
C ILE A 226 3.61 -14.42 12.08
N ASN A 227 2.60 -13.97 11.33
CA ASN A 227 2.08 -14.68 10.15
C ASN A 227 2.75 -14.23 8.84
N ASN A 228 3.85 -13.47 8.91
CA ASN A 228 4.52 -12.95 7.72
C ASN A 228 5.74 -13.83 7.37
N SER A 229 5.62 -14.61 6.29
CA SER A 229 6.67 -15.50 5.80
C SER A 229 8.00 -14.78 5.55
N ASP A 230 7.96 -13.55 5.00
CA ASP A 230 9.16 -12.74 4.76
C ASP A 230 9.90 -12.46 6.07
N VAL A 231 9.16 -12.23 7.16
CA VAL A 231 9.76 -11.94 8.48
C VAL A 231 10.33 -13.22 9.09
N ILE A 232 9.63 -14.34 8.95
CA ILE A 232 10.10 -15.64 9.45
C ILE A 232 11.41 -16.03 8.75
N ASP A 233 11.47 -15.93 7.43
CA ASP A 233 12.66 -16.30 6.64
C ASP A 233 13.86 -15.40 6.98
N ASN A 234 13.65 -14.09 7.12
CA ASN A 234 14.71 -13.16 7.54
C ASN A 234 15.21 -13.48 8.97
N VAL A 235 14.31 -13.78 9.90
CA VAL A 235 14.69 -14.17 11.27
C VAL A 235 15.49 -15.47 11.25
N GLN A 236 15.08 -16.47 10.48
CA GLN A 236 15.81 -17.73 10.34
C GLN A 236 17.23 -17.53 9.78
N GLN A 237 17.39 -16.65 8.77
CA GLN A 237 18.70 -16.36 8.18
C GLN A 237 19.67 -15.65 9.14
N SER A 238 19.14 -14.96 10.16
CA SER A 238 19.89 -14.22 11.18
C SER A 238 20.31 -15.05 12.41
N ILE A 239 19.84 -16.30 12.53
CA ILE A 239 20.16 -17.17 13.67
C ILE A 239 21.67 -17.42 13.74
N GLY A 240 22.26 -17.16 14.91
CA GLY A 240 23.70 -17.37 15.15
C GLY A 240 24.62 -16.39 14.42
N LYS A 241 24.06 -15.33 13.82
CA LYS A 241 24.82 -14.31 13.09
C LYS A 241 24.68 -12.95 13.74
N GLY A 242 25.72 -12.14 13.60
CA GLY A 242 25.70 -10.72 13.89
C GLY A 242 25.46 -9.91 12.62
N GLU A 243 24.68 -8.85 12.74
CA GLU A 243 24.48 -7.85 11.71
C GLU A 243 25.45 -6.70 11.91
N ARG A 244 26.01 -6.21 10.82
CA ARG A 244 27.00 -5.14 10.81
C ARG A 244 26.75 -4.17 9.67
N ARG A 245 27.05 -2.89 9.90
CA ARG A 245 27.15 -1.84 8.88
C ARG A 245 28.53 -1.23 8.88
N ASP A 246 29.03 -0.91 7.69
CA ASP A 246 30.28 -0.20 7.50
C ASP A 246 30.13 1.27 7.97
N ILE A 247 31.01 1.71 8.86
CA ILE A 247 30.93 3.05 9.46
C ILE A 247 31.28 4.16 8.46
N ILE A 248 32.13 3.89 7.48
CA ILE A 248 32.51 4.84 6.43
C ILE A 248 31.29 5.13 5.55
N ASN A 249 30.53 4.12 5.17
CA ASN A 249 29.29 4.27 4.40
C ASN A 249 28.23 5.05 5.19
N ILE A 250 28.11 4.80 6.50
CA ILE A 250 27.24 5.61 7.39
C ILE A 250 27.66 7.08 7.37
N LEU A 251 28.95 7.38 7.57
CA LEU A 251 29.43 8.76 7.58
C LEU A 251 29.22 9.46 6.23
N LYS A 252 29.54 8.79 5.12
CA LYS A 252 29.32 9.32 3.76
C LYS A 252 27.85 9.64 3.49
N TYR A 253 26.93 8.84 4.03
CA TYR A 253 25.50 9.09 3.93
C TYR A 253 25.04 10.30 4.77
N LEU A 254 25.62 10.48 5.96
CA LEU A 254 25.21 11.53 6.91
C LEU A 254 25.78 12.91 6.58
N ILE A 255 27.02 13.01 6.09
CA ILE A 255 27.73 14.28 5.88
C ILE A 255 26.89 15.31 5.09
N PRO A 256 26.25 14.99 3.95
CA PRO A 256 25.42 15.96 3.22
C PRO A 256 24.30 16.56 4.05
N GLY A 257 23.62 15.73 4.84
CA GLY A 257 22.53 16.17 5.71
C GLY A 257 23.02 17.10 6.82
N LEU A 258 24.20 16.81 7.38
CA LEU A 258 24.81 17.60 8.45
C LEU A 258 25.37 18.93 7.94
N LEU A 259 25.94 18.96 6.73
CA LEU A 259 26.34 20.20 6.06
C LEU A 259 25.13 21.10 5.79
N LYS A 260 24.02 20.51 5.30
CA LYS A 260 22.78 21.26 5.03
C LYS A 260 22.15 21.86 6.30
N ARG A 261 22.34 21.21 7.44
CA ARG A 261 21.92 21.68 8.76
C ARG A 261 22.93 22.62 9.44
N LYS A 262 24.10 22.85 8.83
CA LYS A 262 25.21 23.62 9.41
C LYS A 262 25.75 23.04 10.73
N VAL A 263 25.60 21.72 10.93
CA VAL A 263 26.21 20.99 12.04
C VAL A 263 27.69 20.75 11.76
N LEU A 264 28.02 20.47 10.50
CA LEU A 264 29.40 20.35 10.02
C LEU A 264 29.76 21.57 9.17
N ASP A 265 31.02 21.97 9.23
CA ASP A 265 31.58 23.09 8.49
C ASP A 265 32.78 22.59 7.67
N ILE A 266 32.79 22.89 6.37
CA ILE A 266 33.88 22.52 5.46
C ILE A 266 35.16 23.27 5.83
N THR A 267 35.05 24.48 6.40
CA THR A 267 36.21 25.27 6.82
C THR A 267 36.90 24.71 8.07
N ASN A 268 36.17 23.91 8.87
CA ASN A 268 36.69 23.18 10.02
C ASN A 268 36.25 21.70 9.93
N PRO A 269 36.91 20.91 9.06
CA PRO A 269 36.45 19.58 8.71
C PRO A 269 36.82 18.56 9.80
N ILE A 270 36.29 18.72 11.00
CA ILE A 270 36.49 17.82 12.14
C ILE A 270 35.16 17.18 12.53
N ILE A 271 35.14 15.85 12.57
CA ILE A 271 33.99 15.07 13.05
C ILE A 271 34.39 14.41 14.37
N HIS A 272 33.67 14.75 15.42
CA HIS A 272 33.78 14.09 16.72
C HIS A 272 32.83 12.88 16.71
N LEU A 273 33.39 11.68 16.63
CA LEU A 273 32.65 10.43 16.46
C LEU A 273 32.69 9.63 17.76
N ARG A 274 31.52 9.40 18.36
CA ARG A 274 31.39 8.61 19.58
C ARG A 274 30.94 7.19 19.26
N ILE A 275 31.63 6.20 19.83
CA ILE A 275 31.26 4.77 19.76
C ILE A 275 30.78 4.33 21.15
N SER A 276 29.63 3.64 21.19
CA SER A 276 29.05 3.12 22.42
C SER A 276 28.43 1.75 22.21
N GLY A 277 28.76 0.80 23.07
CA GLY A 277 28.09 -0.49 23.20
C GLY A 277 27.19 -0.55 24.41
N ASP A 278 26.15 -1.37 24.33
CA ASP A 278 25.34 -1.78 25.47
C ASP A 278 24.69 -3.13 25.16
N ARG A 279 24.36 -3.87 26.21
CA ARG A 279 23.56 -5.08 26.12
C ARG A 279 22.14 -4.82 26.59
N ARG A 280 21.21 -5.12 25.70
CA ARG A 280 19.78 -4.98 25.95
C ARG A 280 19.09 -6.33 26.05
N ASN A 281 18.31 -6.51 27.12
CA ASN A 281 17.39 -7.64 27.22
C ASN A 281 16.06 -7.28 26.52
N VAL A 282 15.76 -7.91 25.40
CA VAL A 282 14.47 -7.77 24.71
C VAL A 282 13.50 -8.80 25.29
N ARG A 283 12.50 -8.32 26.05
CA ARG A 283 11.40 -9.11 26.68
C ARG A 283 11.85 -10.41 27.36
N ARG A 284 12.65 -10.36 28.44
CA ARG A 284 13.06 -11.53 29.28
C ARG A 284 13.62 -12.79 28.55
N LYS A 285 13.65 -12.84 27.22
CA LYS A 285 13.83 -14.05 26.41
C LYS A 285 15.00 -13.94 25.44
N VAL A 286 15.25 -12.75 24.87
CA VAL A 286 16.34 -12.55 23.90
C VAL A 286 17.30 -11.49 24.41
N LYS A 287 18.55 -11.89 24.62
CA LYS A 287 19.65 -10.97 24.92
C LYS A 287 20.24 -10.50 23.59
N GLN A 288 20.35 -9.20 23.41
CA GLN A 288 20.99 -8.59 22.25
C GLN A 288 22.11 -7.68 22.74
N VAL A 289 23.20 -7.63 21.97
CA VAL A 289 24.28 -6.67 22.16
C VAL A 289 24.28 -5.73 20.97
N MET A 290 24.34 -4.44 21.24
CA MET A 290 24.27 -3.39 20.24
C MET A 290 25.48 -2.48 20.39
N VAL A 291 26.11 -2.13 19.27
CA VAL A 291 27.11 -1.06 19.19
C VAL A 291 26.59 0.02 18.25
N THR A 292 26.68 1.26 18.71
CA THR A 292 26.18 2.45 18.05
C THR A 292 27.27 3.48 17.85
N CYS A 293 27.11 4.34 16.86
CA CYS A 293 27.84 5.59 16.74
C CYS A 293 26.94 6.81 16.79
N SER A 294 27.49 7.93 17.25
CA SER A 294 26.84 9.24 17.23
C SER A 294 27.87 10.32 16.86
N ILE A 295 27.39 11.39 16.22
CA ILE A 295 28.21 12.52 15.82
C ILE A 295 28.04 13.63 16.85
N LEU A 296 29.11 13.94 17.59
CA LEU A 296 29.06 14.86 18.72
C LEU A 296 29.01 16.34 18.32
N ASN A 297 29.24 16.64 17.04
CA ASN A 297 29.10 18.00 16.52
C ASN A 297 27.65 18.52 16.64
N ASP A 298 26.64 17.65 16.63
CA ASP A 298 25.22 18.02 16.79
C ASP A 298 24.82 18.10 18.27
N ILE A 299 25.45 19.03 19.01
CA ILE A 299 25.36 19.10 20.48
C ILE A 299 23.91 19.14 20.97
N ASP A 300 23.07 19.97 20.34
CA ASP A 300 21.68 20.20 20.77
C ASP A 300 20.80 18.95 20.61
N ASN A 301 21.15 18.06 19.68
CA ASN A 301 20.37 16.87 19.38
C ASN A 301 21.07 15.57 19.84
N LEU A 302 22.14 15.67 20.64
CA LEU A 302 22.87 14.51 21.16
C LEU A 302 22.00 13.51 21.91
N HIS A 303 20.97 13.99 22.61
CA HIS A 303 20.07 13.14 23.39
C HIS A 303 19.00 12.43 22.56
N GLN A 304 18.85 12.82 21.28
CA GLN A 304 17.83 12.28 20.40
C GLN A 304 18.23 10.87 19.92
N PRO A 305 17.33 9.87 20.03
CA PRO A 305 17.64 8.50 19.60
C PRO A 305 17.93 8.41 18.10
N GLU A 306 17.41 9.33 17.28
CA GLU A 306 17.63 9.37 15.82
C GLU A 306 19.08 9.69 15.43
N ASN A 307 19.87 10.20 16.38
CA ASN A 307 21.29 10.53 16.20
C ASN A 307 22.23 9.42 16.69
N HIS A 308 21.69 8.28 17.10
CA HIS A 308 22.43 7.08 17.49
C HIS A 308 22.25 5.99 16.44
N TYR A 309 23.27 5.80 15.61
CA TYR A 309 23.24 4.87 14.48
C TYR A 309 23.80 3.52 14.88
N THR A 310 23.01 2.45 14.73
CA THR A 310 23.48 1.09 14.99
C THR A 310 24.49 0.65 13.93
N ILE A 311 25.69 0.28 14.39
CA ILE A 311 26.77 -0.28 13.56
C ILE A 311 26.75 -1.80 13.66
N VAL A 312 26.60 -2.33 14.87
CA VAL A 312 26.64 -3.77 15.13
C VAL A 312 25.45 -4.17 15.99
N LEU A 313 24.80 -5.27 15.62
CA LEU A 313 23.72 -5.87 16.38
C LEU A 313 23.85 -7.39 16.33
N TYR A 314 23.86 -8.06 17.47
CA TYR A 314 23.83 -9.52 17.48
C TYR A 314 23.07 -10.11 18.66
N PRO A 315 22.44 -11.29 18.47
CA PRO A 315 21.84 -12.04 19.57
C PRO A 315 22.94 -12.71 20.38
N GLY A 316 22.91 -12.56 21.70
CA GLY A 316 23.87 -13.22 22.58
C GLY A 316 24.17 -12.44 23.85
N ILE A 317 25.33 -12.76 24.42
CA ILE A 317 25.83 -12.16 25.66
C ILE A 317 27.14 -11.44 25.36
N GLU A 318 27.49 -10.43 26.16
CA GLU A 318 28.80 -9.79 26.07
C GLU A 318 29.85 -10.81 26.52
N LYS A 319 30.54 -11.37 25.53
CA LYS A 319 31.67 -12.27 25.68
C LYS A 319 32.78 -11.71 24.82
N TYR A 320 33.99 -11.71 25.36
CA TYR A 320 35.14 -11.13 24.68
C TYR A 320 35.36 -11.79 23.32
N GLU A 321 35.26 -13.11 23.23
CA GLU A 321 35.52 -13.86 22.00
C GLU A 321 34.53 -13.48 20.89
N THR A 322 33.24 -13.39 21.25
CA THR A 322 32.18 -12.99 20.31
C THR A 322 32.32 -11.52 19.89
N LEU A 323 32.64 -10.64 20.84
CA LEU A 323 32.87 -9.22 20.58
C LEU A 323 34.10 -9.01 19.69
N HIS A 324 35.18 -9.72 19.94
CA HIS A 324 36.40 -9.66 19.14
C HIS A 324 36.10 -10.03 17.69
N ILE A 325 35.41 -11.15 17.44
CA ILE A 325 35.05 -11.58 16.08
C ILE A 325 34.17 -10.55 15.36
N ILE A 326 33.14 -10.04 16.03
CA ILE A 326 32.17 -9.15 15.36
C ILE A 326 32.68 -7.71 15.19
N LEU A 327 33.52 -7.24 16.12
CA LEU A 327 34.08 -5.89 16.11
C LEU A 327 35.40 -5.79 15.36
N ASP A 328 36.07 -6.90 15.02
CA ASP A 328 37.35 -6.88 14.29
C ASP A 328 37.32 -5.99 13.03
N PRO A 329 36.33 -6.11 12.12
CA PRO A 329 36.32 -5.22 10.96
C PRO A 329 36.03 -3.76 11.35
N LEU A 330 35.42 -3.48 12.52
CA LEU A 330 35.09 -2.12 12.97
C LEU A 330 36.34 -1.46 13.51
N ILE A 331 37.18 -2.23 14.19
CA ILE A 331 38.49 -1.77 14.64
C ILE A 331 39.34 -1.36 13.44
N VAL A 332 39.33 -2.15 12.36
CA VAL A 332 40.04 -1.80 11.11
C VAL A 332 39.50 -0.51 10.49
N GLU A 333 38.18 -0.38 10.36
CA GLU A 333 37.54 0.83 9.83
C GLU A 333 37.84 2.08 10.68
N LEU A 334 37.76 1.97 12.02
CA LEU A 334 38.04 3.08 12.94
C LEU A 334 39.51 3.49 12.92
N ARG A 335 40.44 2.53 12.81
CA ARG A 335 41.88 2.83 12.67
C ARG A 335 42.15 3.60 11.39
N LYS A 336 41.58 3.14 10.27
CA LYS A 336 41.67 3.85 8.98
C LYS A 336 41.14 5.28 9.10
N LEU A 337 39.96 5.47 9.68
CA LEU A 337 39.38 6.79 9.90
C LEU A 337 40.24 7.70 10.79
N LYS A 338 40.92 7.12 11.78
CA LYS A 338 41.78 7.89 12.70
C LYS A 338 43.08 8.34 12.03
N GLU A 339 43.68 7.47 11.22
CA GLU A 339 44.98 7.70 10.58
C GLU A 339 44.84 8.50 9.28
N GLU A 340 43.90 8.10 8.43
CA GLU A 340 43.70 8.66 7.11
C GLU A 340 42.60 9.72 7.06
N GLY A 341 41.74 9.82 8.07
CA GLY A 341 40.54 10.66 7.98
C GLY A 341 39.50 10.08 7.01
N LEU A 342 38.53 10.92 6.62
CA LEU A 342 37.50 10.57 5.64
C LEU A 342 37.48 11.59 4.51
N GLU A 343 37.74 11.14 3.28
CA GLU A 343 37.59 11.97 2.10
C GLU A 343 36.14 11.93 1.60
N TYR A 344 35.52 13.11 1.49
CA TYR A 344 34.15 13.27 1.03
C TYR A 344 34.00 14.55 0.20
N ASP A 345 33.39 14.43 -0.98
CA ASP A 345 33.07 15.51 -1.94
C ASP A 345 34.23 16.46 -2.31
N GLN A 346 34.71 16.36 -3.56
CA GLN A 346 35.75 17.22 -4.14
C GLN A 346 37.03 17.38 -3.28
N GLY A 347 37.42 16.34 -2.53
CA GLY A 347 38.70 16.27 -1.82
C GLY A 347 38.72 16.88 -0.42
N VAL A 348 37.57 17.24 0.16
CA VAL A 348 37.54 17.65 1.58
C VAL A 348 37.88 16.45 2.45
N LYS A 349 38.96 16.58 3.21
CA LYS A 349 39.46 15.55 4.11
C LYS A 349 39.01 15.84 5.54
N TRP A 350 38.05 15.06 6.01
CA TRP A 350 37.52 15.15 7.37
C TRP A 350 38.44 14.44 8.36
N LYS A 351 38.93 15.18 9.36
CA LYS A 351 39.65 14.62 10.49
C LYS A 351 38.65 14.00 11.47
N ILE A 352 38.90 12.76 11.87
CA ILE A 352 38.02 12.05 12.81
C ILE A 352 38.64 12.03 14.21
N GLU A 353 37.87 12.50 15.19
CA GLU A 353 38.21 12.41 16.61
C GLU A 353 37.29 11.40 17.29
N LEU A 354 37.88 10.30 17.74
CA LEU A 354 37.15 9.17 18.30
C LEU A 354 36.95 9.33 19.81
N TYR A 355 35.71 9.12 20.25
CA TYR A 355 35.33 9.07 21.66
C TYR A 355 34.70 7.71 21.95
N PHE A 356 35.16 7.05 23.00
CA PHE A 356 34.58 5.79 23.44
C PHE A 356 33.86 6.01 24.76
N SER A 357 32.62 5.54 24.84
CA SER A 357 31.86 5.59 26.07
C SER A 357 30.93 4.39 26.09
N SER A 358 30.84 3.66 27.19
CA SER A 358 29.82 2.63 27.40
C SER A 358 29.65 2.46 28.90
N ASP A 359 28.75 1.58 29.32
CA ASP A 359 28.76 1.15 30.72
C ASP A 359 30.12 0.50 31.06
N TRP A 360 30.51 0.60 32.33
CA TRP A 360 31.82 0.09 32.78
C TRP A 360 32.02 -1.38 32.47
N LYS A 361 30.97 -2.19 32.52
CA LYS A 361 31.08 -3.63 32.29
C LYS A 361 31.37 -3.91 30.81
N PHE A 362 30.71 -3.22 29.88
CA PHE A 362 31.03 -3.34 28.45
C PHE A 362 32.45 -2.87 28.16
N LEU A 363 32.85 -1.70 28.66
CA LEU A 363 34.22 -1.21 28.52
C LEU A 363 35.25 -2.18 29.10
N ALA A 364 34.93 -2.77 30.25
CA ALA A 364 35.84 -3.70 30.91
C ALA A 364 36.13 -4.93 30.07
N ILE A 365 35.09 -5.46 29.42
CA ILE A 365 35.23 -6.61 28.50
C ILE A 365 36.07 -6.20 27.29
N CYS A 366 35.80 -5.04 26.67
CA CYS A 366 36.55 -4.59 25.49
C CYS A 366 38.04 -4.30 25.78
N LEU A 367 38.37 -3.87 27.00
CA LEU A 367 39.73 -3.54 27.42
C LEU A 367 40.45 -4.71 28.10
N GLU A 368 39.80 -5.87 28.25
CA GLU A 368 40.29 -7.02 29.04
C GLU A 368 40.67 -6.68 30.49
N ILE A 369 40.06 -5.63 31.05
CA ILE A 369 40.30 -5.24 32.43
C ILE A 369 39.38 -6.02 33.37
N ASN A 370 39.83 -6.14 34.61
CA ASN A 370 39.12 -6.89 35.62
C ASN A 370 37.73 -6.31 35.93
N ALA A 371 36.78 -7.20 36.20
CA ALA A 371 35.43 -6.81 36.56
C ALA A 371 35.39 -5.97 37.85
N ALA A 372 34.32 -5.17 38.02
CA ALA A 372 34.12 -4.30 39.19
C ALA A 372 34.17 -5.01 40.55
N ASN A 373 33.89 -6.32 40.57
CA ASN A 373 33.93 -7.17 41.76
C ASN A 373 35.23 -8.01 41.87
N SER A 374 36.21 -7.78 41.01
CA SER A 374 37.51 -8.47 41.08
C SER A 374 38.29 -7.99 42.30
N LYS A 375 39.05 -8.91 42.91
CA LYS A 375 40.02 -8.56 43.98
C LYS A 375 41.09 -7.57 43.49
N TYR A 376 41.39 -7.59 42.20
CA TYR A 376 42.34 -6.68 41.54
C TYR A 376 41.59 -5.82 40.52
N PHE A 377 40.76 -4.91 41.02
CA PHE A 377 39.89 -4.08 40.20
C PHE A 377 40.63 -3.06 39.32
N CYS A 378 41.78 -2.55 39.77
CA CYS A 378 42.57 -1.57 39.03
C CYS A 378 43.40 -2.29 37.94
N PRO A 379 43.40 -1.81 36.68
CA PRO A 379 44.31 -2.27 35.63
C PRO A 379 45.78 -2.08 35.99
#